data_AF-A0A521ZTX9-F1
#
_entry.id   AF-A0A521ZTX9-F1
#
_cell.length_a   1.000
_cell.length_b   1.000
_cell.length_c   1.000
_cell.angle_alpha   90.00
_cell.angle_beta   90.00
_cell.angle_gamma   90.00
#
_symmetry.space_group_name_H-M   'P 1'
#
loop_
_entity.id
_entity.type
_entity.pdbx_description
1 polymer ?
#
loop_
_entity_poly.entity_id
_entity_poly.type
_entity_poly.pdbx_seq_one_letter_code
_entity_poly.pdbx_strand_id
1 'polypeptide(L)'
;MNLWHDISAGDNAPEIVNVIIENAKGSKNKYEIDKKTGLLKLDRAMKTSQDFPFDYGFVPRTLWEDGDALDVVVLSTYPLNPGILVEVRPVGVAKMIDSGESDYKIISVPKHDPRWEQVK
;
A
#
# COMPACT_ATOMS: atom_id res chain seq x y z
N MET A 1 -12.23 -13.75 -5.74
CA MET A 1 -11.02 -13.07 -6.26
C MET A 1 -10.19 -12.71 -5.05
N ASN A 2 -8.96 -13.21 -4.99
CA ASN A 2 -8.00 -12.88 -3.95
C ASN A 2 -7.19 -11.65 -4.40
N LEU A 3 -7.25 -10.56 -3.63
CA LEU A 3 -6.63 -9.29 -3.99
C LEU A 3 -5.09 -9.35 -4.09
N TRP A 4 -4.45 -10.31 -3.42
CA TRP A 4 -3.01 -10.52 -3.49
C TRP A 4 -2.60 -11.37 -4.70
N HIS A 5 -3.28 -12.49 -4.95
CA HIS A 5 -2.84 -13.47 -5.94
C HIS A 5 -3.45 -13.29 -7.33
N ASP A 6 -4.70 -12.81 -7.42
CA ASP A 6 -5.42 -12.77 -8.70
C ASP A 6 -5.17 -11.46 -9.47
N ILE A 7 -4.69 -10.41 -8.79
CA ILE A 7 -4.42 -9.10 -9.38
C ILE A 7 -2.97 -9.02 -9.87
N SER A 8 -2.75 -8.49 -11.07
CA SER A 8 -1.40 -8.22 -11.59
C SER A 8 -0.71 -7.10 -10.80
N ALA A 9 0.60 -7.20 -10.58
CA ALA A 9 1.43 -6.11 -10.04
C ALA A 9 1.47 -4.88 -10.96
N GLY A 10 0.98 -4.99 -12.20
CA GLY A 10 0.96 -3.95 -13.23
C GLY A 10 1.83 -4.34 -14.41
N ASP A 11 1.36 -4.09 -15.63
CA ASP A 11 2.06 -4.49 -16.86
C ASP A 11 3.33 -3.65 -17.12
N ASN A 12 3.45 -2.50 -16.45
CA ASN A 12 4.58 -1.58 -16.53
C ASN A 12 5.38 -1.54 -15.21
N ALA A 13 5.31 -2.60 -14.40
CA ALA A 13 6.16 -2.73 -13.23
C ALA A 13 7.64 -2.91 -13.67
N PRO A 14 8.62 -2.26 -12.99
CA PRO A 14 8.49 -1.55 -11.73
C PRO A 14 8.17 -0.04 -11.83
N GLU A 15 8.15 0.57 -13.03
CA GLU A 15 7.98 2.02 -13.19
C GLU A 15 6.58 2.51 -12.80
N ILE A 16 5.55 1.70 -13.06
CA ILE A 16 4.18 1.89 -12.60
C ILE A 16 3.67 0.56 -12.06
N VAL A 17 3.24 0.57 -10.80
CA VAL A 17 2.74 -0.63 -10.11
C VAL A 17 1.29 -0.44 -9.69
N ASN A 18 0.54 -1.54 -9.69
CA ASN A 18 -0.77 -1.60 -9.07
C ASN A 18 -0.61 -1.75 -7.56
N VAL A 19 -1.40 -0.98 -6.81
CA VAL A 19 -1.48 -1.07 -5.34
C VAL A 19 -2.94 -1.26 -4.95
N ILE A 20 -3.18 -2.21 -4.05
CA ILE A 20 -4.47 -2.35 -3.37
C ILE A 20 -4.41 -1.56 -2.07
N ILE A 21 -5.28 -0.56 -1.93
CA ILE A 21 -5.31 0.28 -0.74
C ILE A 21 -5.92 -0.50 0.42
N GLU A 22 -5.22 -0.53 1.56
CA GLU A 22 -5.71 -1.12 2.80
C GLU A 22 -6.18 -0.04 3.78
N ASN A 23 -5.39 1.01 3.95
CA ASN A 23 -5.65 2.05 4.94
C ASN A 23 -5.71 3.41 4.27
N ALA A 24 -6.84 4.09 4.46
CA ALA A 24 -7.03 5.45 3.98
C ALA A 24 -6.20 6.45 4.81
N LYS A 25 -5.72 7.52 4.16
CA LYS A 25 -5.16 8.69 4.85
C LYS A 25 -6.17 9.21 5.89
N GLY A 26 -5.73 9.34 7.14
CA GLY A 26 -6.54 9.76 8.29
C GLY A 26 -7.27 8.63 9.01
N SER A 27 -7.12 7.37 8.58
CA SER A 27 -7.75 6.22 9.25
C SER A 27 -7.12 5.97 10.63
N LYS A 28 -7.98 5.62 11.59
CA LYS A 28 -7.62 5.09 12.92
C LYS A 28 -7.72 3.56 13.02
N ASN A 29 -8.19 2.91 11.96
CA ASN A 29 -8.24 1.48 11.85
C ASN A 29 -7.07 1.01 10.98
N LYS A 30 -6.37 -0.02 11.44
CA LYS A 30 -5.46 -0.80 10.60
C LYS A 30 -6.23 -1.97 10.02
N TYR A 31 -6.46 -1.90 8.72
CA TYR A 31 -6.86 -3.00 7.89
C TYR A 31 -5.63 -3.65 7.28
N GLU A 32 -5.75 -4.93 6.98
CA GLU A 32 -4.76 -5.74 6.28
C GLU A 32 -5.47 -6.79 5.44
N ILE A 33 -4.82 -7.26 4.39
CA ILE A 33 -5.30 -8.40 3.64
C ILE A 33 -5.20 -9.69 4.46
N ASP A 34 -6.34 -10.35 4.66
CA ASP A 34 -6.37 -11.71 5.17
C ASP A 34 -5.92 -12.67 4.06
N LYS A 35 -4.67 -13.14 4.15
CA LYS A 35 -4.02 -14.00 3.15
C LYS A 35 -4.86 -15.21 2.73
N LYS A 36 -5.63 -15.77 3.67
CA LYS A 36 -6.46 -16.97 3.45
C LYS A 36 -7.69 -16.66 2.60
N THR A 37 -8.42 -15.59 2.91
CA THR A 37 -9.68 -15.25 2.23
C THR A 37 -9.46 -14.30 1.05
N GLY A 38 -8.36 -13.56 1.04
CA GLY A 38 -8.07 -12.51 0.07
C GLY A 38 -8.91 -11.23 0.26
N LEU A 39 -9.62 -11.11 1.40
CA LEU A 39 -10.42 -9.94 1.77
C LEU A 39 -9.62 -9.01 2.68
N LEU A 40 -9.98 -7.73 2.70
CA LEU A 40 -9.50 -6.82 3.74
C LEU A 40 -10.19 -7.13 5.06
N LYS A 41 -9.40 -7.24 6.11
CA LYS A 41 -9.82 -7.54 7.46
C LYS A 41 -9.31 -6.46 8.39
N LEU A 42 -10.14 -6.08 9.36
CA LEU A 42 -9.68 -5.24 10.46
C LEU A 42 -8.70 -6.06 11.30
N ASP A 43 -7.42 -5.66 11.30
CA ASP A 43 -6.41 -6.16 12.23
C ASP A 43 -6.72 -5.61 13.63
N ARG A 44 -6.75 -4.28 13.72
CA ARG A 44 -6.97 -3.56 14.98
C ARG A 44 -7.41 -2.11 14.78
N ALA A 45 -8.01 -1.56 15.81
CA ALA A 45 -8.04 -0.11 16.01
C ALA A 45 -6.72 0.36 16.62
N MET A 46 -6.22 1.54 16.21
CA MET A 46 -4.98 2.09 16.74
C MET A 46 -5.08 2.37 18.24
N LYS A 47 -4.05 1.98 18.99
CA LYS A 47 -3.99 2.13 20.46
C LYS A 47 -3.80 3.59 20.90
N THR A 48 -3.13 4.38 20.07
CA THR A 48 -2.85 5.81 20.32
C THR A 48 -3.71 6.67 19.38
N SER A 49 -3.73 7.98 19.61
CA SER A 49 -4.42 8.93 18.72
C SER A 49 -3.76 9.12 17.35
N GLN A 50 -2.84 8.24 16.95
CA GLN A 50 -2.14 8.29 15.67
C GLN A 50 -3.06 7.83 14.54
N ASP A 51 -3.03 8.59 13.45
CA ASP A 51 -3.71 8.29 12.21
C ASP A 51 -2.70 7.82 11.15
N PHE A 52 -3.15 7.10 10.14
CA PHE A 52 -2.36 6.88 8.94
C PHE A 52 -2.11 8.23 8.24
N PRO A 53 -0.86 8.73 8.12
CA PRO A 53 -0.59 10.06 7.56
C PRO A 53 -0.79 10.12 6.04
N PHE A 54 -0.77 8.97 5.38
CA PHE A 54 -0.91 8.79 3.94
C PHE A 54 -1.75 7.53 3.68
N ASP A 55 -2.23 7.36 2.43
CA ASP A 55 -2.82 6.08 2.07
C ASP A 55 -1.74 5.00 2.06
N TYR A 56 -2.14 3.80 2.42
CA TYR A 56 -1.25 2.66 2.59
C TYR A 56 -1.87 1.43 1.98
N GLY A 57 -1.07 0.60 1.34
CA GLY A 57 -1.49 -0.66 0.78
C GLY A 57 -0.31 -1.53 0.38
N PHE A 58 -0.57 -2.50 -0.47
CA PHE A 58 0.45 -3.44 -0.93
C PHE A 58 0.42 -3.63 -2.45
N VAL A 59 1.55 -4.06 -3.01
CA VAL A 59 1.63 -4.49 -4.42
C VAL A 59 1.19 -5.95 -4.55
N PRO A 60 0.14 -6.27 -5.33
CA PRO A 60 -0.25 -7.66 -5.58
C PRO A 60 0.88 -8.49 -6.19
N ARG A 61 0.85 -9.81 -5.99
CA ARG A 61 1.86 -10.78 -6.50
C ARG A 61 3.31 -10.43 -6.16
N THR A 62 3.54 -9.77 -5.03
CA THR A 62 4.88 -9.59 -4.45
C THR A 62 4.99 -10.35 -3.13
N LEU A 63 6.22 -10.59 -2.69
CA LEU A 63 6.55 -11.21 -1.40
C LEU A 63 7.83 -10.54 -0.88
N TRP A 64 7.81 -10.11 0.38
CA TRP A 64 8.94 -9.50 1.07
C TRP A 64 9.54 -10.45 2.13
N GLU A 65 10.60 -10.01 2.81
CA GLU A 65 11.38 -10.84 3.74
C GLU A 65 10.61 -11.20 5.03
N ASP A 66 9.62 -10.40 5.42
CA ASP A 66 8.68 -10.65 6.52
C ASP A 66 7.54 -11.63 6.15
N GLY A 67 7.50 -12.08 4.89
CA GLY A 67 6.48 -12.98 4.37
C GLY A 67 5.16 -12.31 3.99
N ASP A 68 5.10 -10.98 3.96
CA ASP A 68 3.97 -10.18 3.48
C ASP A 68 4.18 -9.69 2.04
N ALA A 69 3.14 -9.08 1.47
CA ALA A 69 3.27 -8.39 0.19
C ALA A 69 4.08 -7.10 0.38
N LEU A 70 4.74 -6.63 -0.67
CA LEU A 70 5.53 -5.40 -0.61
C LEU A 70 4.64 -4.19 -0.29
N ASP A 71 4.96 -3.53 0.82
CA ASP A 71 4.24 -2.39 1.34
C ASP A 71 4.48 -1.11 0.54
N VAL A 72 3.42 -0.32 0.40
CA VAL A 72 3.42 0.94 -0.35
C VAL A 72 2.69 2.05 0.41
N VAL A 73 3.40 3.15 0.61
CA VAL A 73 2.86 4.44 1.01
C VAL A 73 2.51 5.23 -0.25
N VAL A 74 1.26 5.69 -0.35
CA VAL A 74 0.75 6.45 -1.49
C VAL A 74 0.47 7.89 -1.06
N LEU A 75 1.24 8.83 -1.61
CA LEU A 75 1.06 10.26 -1.39
C LEU A 75 -0.08 10.77 -2.28
N SER A 76 -1.32 10.58 -1.85
CA SER A 76 -2.51 11.05 -2.56
C SER A 76 -2.89 12.49 -2.16
N THR A 77 -3.52 13.21 -3.08
CA THR A 77 -4.13 14.51 -2.76
C THR A 77 -5.30 14.34 -1.79
N TYR A 78 -6.22 13.42 -2.12
CA TYR A 78 -7.41 13.14 -1.32
C TYR A 78 -7.36 11.70 -0.80
N PRO A 79 -7.80 11.44 0.45
CA PRO A 79 -7.86 10.08 0.99
C PRO A 79 -8.59 9.12 0.06
N LEU A 80 -8.05 7.91 -0.06
CA LEU A 80 -8.59 6.84 -0.89
C LEU A 80 -9.46 5.89 -0.05
N ASN A 81 -10.19 5.00 -0.73
CA ASN A 81 -11.02 3.99 -0.06
C ASN A 81 -10.27 2.65 0.03
N PRO A 82 -10.39 1.91 1.15
CA PRO A 82 -9.89 0.54 1.23
C PRO A 82 -10.49 -0.38 0.16
N GLY A 83 -9.68 -1.28 -0.38
CA GLY A 83 -10.06 -2.32 -1.33
C GLY A 83 -10.04 -1.89 -2.80
N ILE A 84 -9.69 -0.64 -3.10
CA ILE A 84 -9.57 -0.16 -4.49
C ILE A 84 -8.17 -0.45 -5.04
N LEU A 85 -8.10 -0.60 -6.36
CA LEU A 85 -6.84 -0.67 -7.11
C LEU A 85 -6.43 0.71 -7.58
N VAL A 86 -5.16 1.06 -7.38
CA VAL A 86 -4.57 2.32 -7.83
C VAL A 86 -3.27 2.05 -8.56
N GLU A 87 -3.13 2.61 -9.76
CA GLU A 87 -1.84 2.68 -10.44
C GLU A 87 -0.99 3.79 -9.81
N VAL A 88 0.19 3.45 -9.29
CA VAL A 88 1.10 4.40 -8.65
C VAL A 88 2.49 4.35 -9.30
N ARG A 89 3.20 5.47 -9.21
CA ARG A 89 4.60 5.60 -9.58
C ARG A 89 5.45 5.53 -8.31
N PRO A 90 6.34 4.54 -8.14
CA PRO A 90 7.35 4.56 -7.10
C PRO A 90 8.31 5.76 -7.27
N VAL A 91 8.61 6.47 -6.18
CA VAL A 91 9.49 7.67 -6.16
C VAL A 91 10.53 7.62 -5.05
N GLY A 92 10.49 6.61 -4.18
CA GLY A 92 11.45 6.44 -3.10
C GLY A 92 11.23 5.14 -2.33
N VAL A 93 12.15 4.86 -1.41
CA VAL A 93 12.08 3.70 -0.51
C VAL A 93 12.38 4.16 0.92
N ALA A 94 11.46 3.89 1.83
CA ALA A 94 11.70 4.00 3.26
C ALA A 94 12.31 2.67 3.75
N LYS A 95 13.59 2.71 4.11
CA LYS A 95 14.27 1.56 4.73
C LYS A 95 13.88 1.51 6.20
N MET A 96 13.10 0.51 6.58
CA MET A 96 12.64 0.31 7.94
C MET A 96 13.00 -1.09 8.42
N ILE A 97 13.27 -1.18 9.72
CA ILE A 97 13.43 -2.43 10.44
C ILE A 97 12.30 -2.45 11.47
N ASP A 98 11.34 -3.35 11.31
CA ASP A 98 10.28 -3.58 12.30
C ASP A 98 10.62 -4.82 13.10
N SER A 99 10.76 -4.67 14.42
CA SER A 99 10.94 -5.81 15.34
C SER A 99 12.13 -6.73 15.00
N GLY A 100 13.14 -6.21 14.28
CA GLY A 100 14.34 -6.93 13.86
C GLY A 100 14.28 -7.51 12.45
N GLU A 101 13.14 -7.40 11.76
CA GLU A 101 12.94 -7.86 10.39
C GLU A 101 12.97 -6.68 9.40
N SER A 102 13.41 -6.96 8.18
CA SER A 102 13.44 -5.99 7.08
C SER A 102 12.02 -5.71 6.62
N ASP A 103 11.58 -4.45 6.73
CA ASP A 103 10.22 -4.03 6.39
C ASP A 103 10.28 -2.76 5.54
N TYR A 104 10.80 -2.90 4.32
CA TYR A 104 10.98 -1.73 3.44
C TYR A 104 9.66 -1.35 2.80
N LYS A 105 9.39 -0.05 2.77
CA LYS A 105 8.16 0.49 2.20
C LYS A 105 8.45 1.35 1.00
N ILE A 106 7.74 1.10 -0.09
CA ILE A 106 7.82 1.95 -1.28
C ILE A 106 7.06 3.25 -1.01
N ILE A 107 7.68 4.39 -1.32
CA ILE A 107 7.00 5.68 -1.36
C ILE A 107 6.59 5.92 -2.80
N SER A 108 5.32 6.26 -3.02
CA SER A 108 4.75 6.38 -4.36
C SER A 108 3.75 7.54 -4.48
N VAL A 109 3.42 7.89 -5.71
CA VAL A 109 2.40 8.90 -6.05
C VAL A 109 1.39 8.33 -7.05
N PRO A 110 0.10 8.72 -7.01
CA PRO A 110 -0.89 8.23 -7.97
C PRO A 110 -0.55 8.65 -9.40
N LYS A 111 -0.60 7.71 -10.35
CA LYS A 111 -0.34 7.96 -11.78
C LYS A 111 -1.31 8.99 -12.38
N HIS A 112 -2.58 8.92 -11.98
CA HIS A 112 -3.68 9.69 -12.56
C HIS A 112 -4.09 10.92 -11.73
N ASP A 113 -3.26 11.35 -10.78
CA ASP A 113 -3.47 12.62 -10.08
C ASP A 113 -2.53 13.69 -10.67
N PRO A 114 -3.05 14.68 -11.42
CA PRO A 114 -2.23 15.65 -12.15
C PRO A 114 -1.35 16.51 -11.23
N ARG A 115 -1.67 16.60 -9.94
CA ARG A 115 -0.87 17.34 -8.95
C ARG A 115 0.49 16.70 -8.69
N TRP A 116 0.66 15.42 -9.06
CA TRP A 116 1.88 14.64 -8.86
C TRP A 116 2.66 14.35 -10.15
N GLU A 117 2.28 14.94 -11.29
CA GLU A 117 2.93 14.68 -12.59
C GLU A 117 4.45 14.93 -12.60
N GLN A 118 4.90 15.93 -11.85
CA GLN A 118 6.30 16.33 -11.82
C GLN A 118 7.15 15.53 -10.82
N VAL A 119 6.53 14.69 -9.98
CA VAL A 119 7.23 13.88 -8.98
C VAL A 119 7.63 12.55 -9.59
N LYS A 120 8.92 12.25 -9.58
CA LYS A 120 9.56 11.08 -10.21
C LYS A 120 10.58 10.47 -9.27
#